data_AF-A0ABD6YYG1-F1
#
_entry.id   AF-A0ABD6YYG1-F1
#
_cell.length_a   1.000
_cell.length_b   1.000
_cell.length_c   1.000
_cell.angle_alpha   90.00
_cell.angle_beta   90.00
_cell.angle_gamma   90.00
#
_symmetry.space_group_name_H-M   'P 1'
#
loop_
_entity.id
_entity.type
_entity.pdbx_description
1 polymer ?
#
loop_
_entity_poly.entity_id
_entity_poly.type
_entity_poly.pdbx_seq_one_letter_code
_entity_poly.pdbx_strand_id
1 'polypeptide(L)' 'MVLPKKSNHVREVKMMEVIHVVSFEGEGTEENPARLINEYYSKEGALLATKDEWLEREIEKAQK' A
#
# COMPACT_ATOMS: atom_id res chain seq x y z
N MET A 1 2.11 -5.24 23.44
CA MET A 1 2.32 -4.44 22.21
C MET A 1 3.74 -3.88 22.25
N VAL A 2 4.60 -4.24 21.29
CA VAL A 2 5.95 -3.70 21.19
C VAL A 2 5.91 -2.55 20.19
N LEU A 3 6.14 -1.32 20.67
CA LEU A 3 6.21 -0.13 19.82
C LEU A 3 7.52 -0.16 19.01
N PRO A 4 7.50 0.16 17.71
CA PRO A 4 8.70 0.18 16.89
C PRO A 4 9.69 1.27 17.35
N LYS A 5 10.99 0.97 17.33
CA LYS A 5 12.07 1.92 17.61
C LYS A 5 11.96 3.12 16.64
N LYS A 6 11.83 4.33 17.20
CA LYS A 6 11.70 5.59 16.44
C LYS A 6 12.87 5.75 15.45
N SER A 7 12.54 5.94 14.17
CA SER A 7 13.39 6.71 13.25
C SER A 7 13.40 8.17 13.71
N ASN A 8 14.55 8.86 13.66
CA ASN A 8 14.72 10.24 14.12
C ASN A 8 13.83 11.29 13.40
N HIS A 9 13.02 10.88 12.41
CA HIS A 9 12.19 11.77 11.59
C HIS A 9 10.67 11.56 11.75
N VAL A 10 10.21 10.65 12.61
CA VAL A 10 8.77 10.42 12.81
C VAL A 10 8.22 11.38 13.87
N ARG A 11 7.39 12.35 13.43
CA ARG A 11 6.82 13.38 14.31
C ARG A 11 5.60 12.92 15.11
N GLU A 12 4.78 12.04 14.55
CA GLU A 12 3.56 11.56 15.21
C GLU A 12 3.19 10.15 14.70
N VAL A 13 2.64 9.34 15.60
CA VAL A 13 2.06 8.03 15.28
C VAL A 13 0.69 7.96 15.92
N LYS A 14 -0.34 7.62 15.12
CA LYS A 14 -1.72 7.45 15.58
C LYS A 14 -2.30 6.16 14.98
N MET A 15 -3.07 5.43 15.79
CA MET A 15 -3.96 4.39 15.27
C MET A 15 -5.21 5.05 14.71
N MET A 16 -5.67 4.58 13.56
CA MET A 16 -6.93 5.04 12.96
C MET A 16 -7.64 3.90 12.25
N GLU A 17 -8.96 3.99 12.19
CA GLU A 17 -9.81 3.10 11.40
C GLU A 17 -9.87 3.60 9.96
N VAL A 18 -9.90 2.67 9.01
CA VAL A 18 -9.92 2.93 7.57
C VAL A 18 -10.96 2.05 6.89
N ILE A 19 -11.39 2.46 5.71
CA ILE A 19 -12.13 1.61 4.78
C ILE A 19 -11.08 0.85 3.96
N HIS A 20 -11.11 -0.49 4.03
CA HIS A 20 -10.24 -1.34 3.23
C HIS A 20 -11.00 -1.84 2.00
N VAL A 21 -10.46 -1.55 0.82
CA VAL A 21 -10.96 -2.01 -0.46
C VAL A 21 -9.91 -2.93 -1.08
N VAL A 22 -10.38 -4.02 -1.68
CA VAL A 22 -9.56 -4.90 -2.50
C VAL A 22 -10.06 -4.78 -3.93
N SER A 23 -9.28 -4.11 -4.78
CA SER A 23 -9.55 -3.97 -6.20
C SER A 23 -8.75 -4.98 -7.01
N PHE A 24 -9.23 -5.28 -8.21
CA PHE A 24 -8.56 -6.15 -9.17
C PHE A 24 -8.08 -5.30 -10.33
N GLU A 25 -6.81 -5.43 -10.69
CA GLU A 25 -6.19 -4.71 -11.80
C GLU A 25 -5.36 -5.66 -12.65
N GLY A 26 -5.23 -5.32 -13.94
CA GLY A 26 -4.39 -6.05 -14.89
C GLY A 26 -5.17 -6.94 -15.84
N GLU A 27 -4.55 -7.23 -16.98
CA GLU A 27 -5.13 -8.00 -18.08
C GLU A 27 -4.80 -9.49 -18.01
N GLY A 28 -3.89 -9.88 -17.11
CA GLY A 28 -3.45 -11.27 -16.97
C GLY A 28 -2.33 -11.66 -17.93
N THR A 29 -1.63 -10.69 -18.52
CA THR A 29 -0.45 -10.92 -19.38
C THR A 29 0.84 -10.92 -18.55
N GLU A 30 1.98 -11.30 -19.15
CA GLU A 30 3.28 -11.23 -18.47
C GLU A 30 3.68 -9.78 -18.16
N GLU A 31 3.36 -8.85 -19.06
CA GLU A 31 3.66 -7.42 -18.91
C GLU A 31 2.64 -6.69 -18.03
N ASN A 32 1.40 -7.19 -17.94
CA ASN A 32 0.32 -6.63 -17.15
C ASN A 32 -0.46 -7.73 -16.40
N PRO A 33 0.15 -8.31 -15.35
CA PRO A 33 -0.45 -9.42 -14.64
C PRO A 33 -1.69 -8.98 -13.86
N ALA A 34 -2.66 -9.88 -13.85
CA ALA A 34 -3.85 -9.83 -13.02
C ALA A 34 -3.45 -9.90 -11.54
N ARG A 35 -3.80 -8.85 -10.78
CA ARG A 35 -3.38 -8.70 -9.39
C ARG A 35 -4.45 -8.02 -8.55
N LEU A 36 -4.34 -8.25 -7.24
CA LEU A 36 -5.19 -7.59 -6.25
C LEU A 36 -4.43 -6.43 -5.64
N ILE A 37 -5.08 -5.28 -5.58
CA ILE A 37 -4.54 -4.06 -5.01
C ILE A 37 -5.31 -3.77 -3.73
N ASN A 38 -4.58 -3.51 -2.65
CA ASN A 38 -5.18 -3.12 -1.39
C ASN A 38 -5.20 -1.60 -1.30
N GLU A 39 -6.38 -1.03 -1.18
CA GLU A 39 -6.58 0.41 -1.06
C GLU A 39 -7.17 0.73 0.31
N TYR A 40 -6.62 1.75 0.95
CA TYR A 40 -7.04 2.18 2.28
C TYR A 40 -7.54 3.61 2.19
N TYR A 41 -8.80 3.82 2.52
CA TYR A 41 -9.45 5.12 2.49
C TYR A 41 -9.79 5.61 3.90
N SER A 42 -9.85 6.93 4.05
CA SER A 42 -10.47 7.55 5.21
C SER A 42 -11.97 7.26 5.23
N LYS A 43 -12.63 7.51 6.38
CA LYS A 43 -14.09 7.35 6.50
C LYS A 43 -14.87 8.28 5.58
N GLU A 44 -14.25 9.38 5.18
CA GLU A 44 -14.76 10.39 4.26
C GLU A 44 -14.51 10.03 2.78
N GLY A 45 -13.85 8.88 2.51
CA GLY A 45 -13.58 8.39 1.17
C GLY A 45 -12.29 8.92 0.52
N ALA A 46 -11.40 9.57 1.28
CA ALA A 46 -10.11 10.02 0.76
C ALA A 46 -9.09 8.86 0.74
N LEU A 47 -8.39 8.64 -0.38
CA LEU A 47 -7.35 7.60 -0.47
C LEU A 47 -6.15 7.97 0.42
N LEU A 48 -5.79 7.08 1.33
CA LEU A 48 -4.68 7.26 2.28
C LEU A 48 -3.43 6.50 1.84
N ALA A 49 -3.61 5.27 1.36
CA ALA A 49 -2.52 4.42 0.92
C ALA A 49 -3.03 3.36 -0.07
N THR A 50 -2.13 2.96 -0.96
CA THR A 50 -2.31 1.83 -1.86
C THR A 50 -1.15 0.88 -1.65
N LYS A 51 -1.44 -0.42 -1.60
CA LYS A 51 -0.44 -1.48 -1.54
C LYS A 51 -0.65 -2.44 -2.71
N ASP A 52 0.28 -2.34 -3.65
CA ASP A 52 0.40 -3.21 -4.82
C ASP A 52 1.77 -3.90 -4.74
N GLU A 53 1.77 -5.13 -4.24
CA GLU A 53 3.01 -5.87 -4.02
C GLU A 53 3.79 -6.16 -5.30
N TRP A 54 3.10 -6.26 -6.44
CA TRP A 54 3.75 -6.51 -7.72
C TRP A 54 4.49 -5.25 -8.17
N LEU A 55 3.80 -4.10 -8.15
CA LEU A 55 4.40 -2.82 -8.54
C LEU A 55 5.56 -2.44 -7.62
N GLU A 56 5.42 -2.65 -6.30
CA GLU A 56 6.49 -2.40 -5.33
C GLU A 56 7.76 -3.22 -5.65
N ARG A 57 7.61 -4.50 -6.03
CA ARG A 57 8.74 -5.36 -6.43
C ARG A 57 9.39 -4.91 -7.73
N GLU A 58 8.60 -4.49 -8.71
CA GLU A 58 9.15 -3.99 -9.99
C GLU A 58 9.94 -2.68 -9.79
N ILE A 59 9.46 -1.78 -8.93
CA ILE A 59 10.18 -0.56 -8.56
C ILE A 59 11.50 -0.91 -7.85
N GLU A 60 11.51 -1.87 -6.91
CA GLU A 60 12.73 -2.28 -6.22
C GLU A 60 13.77 -2.89 -7.18
N LYS A 61 13.32 -3.71 -8.15
CA LYS A 61 14.21 -4.28 -9.17
C LYS A 61 14.83 -3.18 -10.04
N ALA A 62 14.06 -2.17 -10.44
CA ALA A 62 14.53 -1.08 -11.28
C ALA A 62 15.52 -0.13 -10.58
N GLN A 63 15.54 -0.14 -9.25
CA GLN A 63 16.44 0.68 -8.42
C GLN A 63 17.77 -0.03 -8.08
N LYS A 64 17.92 -1.31 -8.42
CA LYS A 64 19.16 -2.09 -8.28
C LYS A 64 19.94 -2.12 -9.59
#